data_AF-A0A2E7AL15-F1
#
_entry.id   AF-A0A2E7AL15-F1
#
_cell.length_a   1.000
_cell.length_b   1.000
_cell.length_c   1.000
_cell.angle_alpha   90.00
_cell.angle_beta   90.00
_cell.angle_gamma   90.00
#
_symmetry.space_group_name_H-M   'P 1'
#
loop_
_entity.id
_entity.type
_entity.pdbx_description
1 polymer ?
#
loop_
_entity_poly.entity_id
_entity_poly.type
_entity_poly.pdbx_seq_one_letter_code
_entity_poly.pdbx_strand_id
1 'polypeptide(L)'
;MRHCSLSFPVIATIAVCSGLASAESPPAATGHDVFIKGLREEKEAGAKSVSSARTLSPVVSRFKGWFIDITERAEAGRLDGIETANGISLASKARDTSGWQFVETEHGYLVRAAGGKYKGWVIARDDSAKTRPEGPNLTVTPALRLARKPTNNCHWKLILTSKGLVLEALSGKYEGWFWDFGGGDPSHEESGREVAINVLLAEKVVAGSYFAVKPAK
;
A
#
# COMPACT_ATOMS: atom_id res chain seq x y z
N MET A 1 1.70 -72.18 -7.81
CA MET A 1 0.28 -72.07 -7.34
C MET A 1 0.32 -71.36 -5.99
N ARG A 2 -0.22 -70.17 -5.75
CA ARG A 2 -1.24 -69.36 -6.42
C ARG A 2 -0.82 -67.88 -6.40
N HIS A 3 -1.10 -67.19 -7.50
CA HIS A 3 -1.16 -65.73 -7.60
C HIS A 3 -2.35 -65.20 -6.78
N CYS A 4 -2.20 -64.03 -6.15
CA CYS A 4 -3.32 -63.17 -5.78
C CYS A 4 -2.93 -61.70 -5.92
N SER A 5 -3.26 -61.18 -7.10
CA SER A 5 -3.93 -59.90 -7.41
C SER A 5 -3.56 -58.63 -6.65
N LEU A 6 -2.95 -57.71 -7.41
CA LEU A 6 -3.00 -56.26 -7.18
C LEU A 6 -4.45 -55.76 -7.12
N SER A 7 -4.71 -54.79 -6.26
CA SER A 7 -5.88 -53.90 -6.35
C SER A 7 -5.45 -52.51 -5.91
N PHE A 8 -5.37 -51.59 -6.88
CA PHE A 8 -5.22 -50.16 -6.67
C PHE A 8 -6.57 -49.55 -6.29
N PRO A 9 -6.66 -48.73 -5.24
CA PRO A 9 -7.71 -47.74 -5.14
C PRO A 9 -7.26 -46.45 -5.84
N VAL A 10 -7.97 -46.11 -6.93
CA VAL A 10 -8.03 -44.78 -7.52
C VAL A 10 -8.68 -43.86 -6.50
N ILE A 11 -7.93 -42.88 -5.96
CA ILE A 11 -8.52 -41.77 -5.22
C ILE A 11 -8.67 -40.59 -6.18
N ALA A 12 -9.93 -40.32 -6.52
CA ALA A 12 -10.35 -39.14 -7.25
C ALA A 12 -10.18 -37.87 -6.39
N THR A 13 -9.89 -36.80 -7.12
CA THR A 13 -9.61 -35.41 -6.76
C THR A 13 -10.52 -34.81 -5.69
N ILE A 14 -9.93 -34.10 -4.73
CA ILE A 14 -10.53 -32.89 -4.17
C ILE A 14 -9.56 -31.75 -4.45
N ALA A 15 -9.87 -31.00 -5.52
CA ALA A 15 -9.35 -29.66 -5.69
C ALA A 15 -9.91 -28.83 -4.53
N VAL A 16 -9.09 -28.60 -3.50
CA VAL A 16 -9.37 -27.54 -2.54
C VAL A 16 -9.18 -26.25 -3.30
N CYS A 17 -10.28 -25.69 -3.79
CA CYS A 17 -10.38 -24.26 -4.01
C CYS A 17 -10.09 -23.59 -2.67
N SER A 18 -8.82 -23.29 -2.42
CA SER A 18 -8.43 -22.30 -1.43
C SER A 18 -8.99 -20.98 -1.93
N GLY A 19 -10.26 -20.74 -1.62
CA GLY A 19 -10.84 -19.42 -1.77
C GLY A 19 -9.87 -18.45 -1.12
N LEU A 20 -9.42 -17.47 -1.90
CA LEU A 20 -8.83 -16.26 -1.37
C LEU A 20 -9.85 -15.72 -0.37
N ALA A 21 -9.70 -16.10 0.90
CA ALA A 21 -10.39 -15.44 1.98
C ALA A 21 -9.85 -14.01 1.93
N SER A 22 -10.61 -13.13 1.27
CA SER A 22 -10.33 -11.71 1.29
C SER A 22 -10.23 -11.35 2.77
N ALA A 23 -9.06 -10.89 3.21
CA ALA A 23 -8.88 -10.51 4.60
C ALA A 23 -9.90 -9.42 4.89
N GLU A 24 -10.84 -9.69 5.79
CA GLU A 24 -11.87 -8.71 6.13
C GLU A 24 -11.19 -7.41 6.56
N SER A 25 -11.67 -6.30 5.99
CA SER A 25 -11.20 -4.97 6.32
C SER A 25 -11.26 -4.75 7.85
N PRO A 26 -10.27 -4.07 8.46
CA PRO A 26 -10.37 -3.72 9.87
C PRO A 26 -11.61 -2.85 10.11
N PRO A 27 -12.24 -2.93 11.30
CA PRO A 27 -13.38 -2.08 11.61
C PRO A 27 -12.97 -0.61 11.70
N ALA A 28 -13.82 0.27 11.17
CA ALA A 28 -13.65 1.71 11.32
C ALA A 28 -13.83 2.15 12.77
N ALA A 29 -13.08 3.16 13.20
CA ALA A 29 -13.24 3.79 14.50
C ALA A 29 -14.31 4.88 14.49
N THR A 30 -14.76 5.27 15.69
CA THR A 30 -15.56 6.49 15.89
C THR A 30 -14.84 7.70 15.29
N GLY A 31 -15.56 8.49 14.49
CA GLY A 31 -15.01 9.67 13.81
C GLY A 31 -14.46 9.41 12.40
N HIS A 32 -14.57 8.18 11.88
CA HIS A 32 -14.20 7.86 10.49
C HIS A 32 -14.83 8.83 9.47
N ASP A 33 -16.15 9.02 9.52
CA ASP A 33 -16.85 9.88 8.56
C ASP A 33 -16.40 11.35 8.65
N VAL A 34 -16.12 11.81 9.87
CA VAL A 34 -15.61 13.17 10.12
C VAL A 34 -14.21 13.33 9.52
N PHE A 35 -13.35 12.32 9.70
CA PHE A 35 -12.03 12.29 9.08
C PHE A 35 -12.12 12.33 7.56
N ILE A 36 -12.95 11.48 6.96
CA ILE A 36 -13.18 11.44 5.51
C ILE A 36 -13.68 12.80 5.00
N LYS A 37 -14.67 13.40 5.68
CA LYS A 37 -15.17 14.74 5.33
C LYS A 37 -14.07 15.80 5.43
N GLY A 38 -13.18 15.69 6.40
CA GLY A 38 -12.04 16.59 6.60
C GLY A 38 -10.97 16.52 5.50
N LEU A 39 -11.00 15.51 4.63
CA LEU A 39 -10.14 15.43 3.45
C LEU A 39 -10.71 16.17 2.23
N ARG A 40 -12.00 16.58 2.27
CA ARG A 40 -12.68 17.22 1.14
C ARG A 40 -12.51 18.74 1.15
N GLU A 41 -11.29 19.21 0.90
CA GLU A 41 -10.94 20.63 1.07
C GLU A 41 -10.97 21.42 -0.24
N GLU A 42 -10.57 20.79 -1.35
CA GLU A 42 -10.43 21.42 -2.67
C GLU A 42 -11.26 20.67 -3.73
N LYS A 43 -11.57 21.38 -4.82
CA LYS A 43 -12.22 20.81 -6.01
C LYS A 43 -11.24 20.81 -7.18
N GLU A 44 -11.22 19.71 -7.94
CA GLU A 44 -10.40 19.54 -9.12
C GLU A 44 -11.21 18.83 -10.21
N ALA A 45 -11.01 19.19 -11.48
CA ALA A 45 -11.70 18.53 -12.58
C ALA A 45 -11.36 17.02 -12.62
N GLY A 46 -12.38 16.16 -12.63
CA GLY A 46 -12.20 14.69 -12.63
C GLY A 46 -12.05 14.06 -11.24
N ALA A 47 -12.09 14.85 -10.16
CA ALA A 47 -12.13 14.35 -8.78
C ALA A 47 -13.40 14.83 -8.07
N LYS A 48 -13.91 14.03 -7.11
CA LYS A 48 -15.00 14.45 -6.22
C LYS A 48 -14.52 15.51 -5.24
N SER A 49 -13.31 15.31 -4.72
CA SER A 49 -12.62 16.23 -3.83
C SER A 49 -11.13 15.92 -3.76
N VAL A 50 -10.36 16.88 -3.29
CA VAL A 50 -8.92 16.76 -3.08
C VAL A 50 -8.58 17.32 -1.71
N SER A 51 -7.71 16.63 -0.96
CA SER A 51 -7.15 17.20 0.26
C SER A 51 -5.99 18.15 -0.03
N SER A 52 -5.79 19.14 0.82
CA SER A 52 -4.51 19.83 0.93
C SER A 52 -3.40 18.83 1.31
N ALA A 53 -2.14 19.22 1.09
CA ALA A 53 -1.01 18.32 1.30
C ALA A 53 -0.91 17.82 2.74
N ARG A 54 -0.60 16.53 2.89
CA ARG A 54 -0.46 15.82 4.16
C ARG A 54 0.86 15.06 4.20
N THR A 55 1.44 14.94 5.39
CA THR A 55 2.49 13.95 5.67
C THR A 55 1.86 12.69 6.25
N LEU A 56 2.40 11.53 5.87
CA LEU A 56 1.97 10.22 6.35
C LEU A 56 3.11 9.58 7.16
N SER A 57 2.85 9.15 8.38
CA SER A 57 3.89 8.63 9.28
C SER A 57 3.46 7.34 9.97
N PRO A 58 4.24 6.24 9.89
CA PRO A 58 3.93 5.02 10.63
C PRO A 58 3.76 5.28 12.14
N VAL A 59 2.79 4.63 12.76
CA VAL A 59 2.49 4.81 14.19
C VAL A 59 2.98 3.66 15.08
N VAL A 60 3.01 2.45 14.54
CA VAL A 60 3.37 1.21 15.25
C VAL A 60 4.35 0.41 14.39
N SER A 61 5.51 1.01 14.10
CA SER A 61 6.64 0.34 13.44
C SER A 61 7.97 0.86 13.99
N ARG A 62 9.08 0.21 13.65
CA ARG A 62 10.42 0.73 13.97
C ARG A 62 10.72 2.08 13.30
N PHE A 63 9.95 2.44 12.29
CA PHE A 63 9.99 3.72 11.59
C PHE A 63 8.97 4.73 12.15
N LYS A 64 8.54 4.55 13.41
CA LYS A 64 7.66 5.53 14.06
C LYS A 64 8.30 6.91 14.03
N GLY A 65 7.54 7.90 13.57
CA GLY A 65 8.01 9.28 13.42
C GLY A 65 8.73 9.57 12.11
N TRP A 66 8.97 8.56 11.26
CA TRP A 66 9.42 8.75 9.89
C TRP A 66 8.23 9.08 8.99
N PHE A 67 8.52 9.40 7.73
CA PHE A 67 7.54 9.86 6.76
C PHE A 67 7.55 8.94 5.53
N ILE A 68 6.37 8.57 5.04
CA ILE A 68 6.24 7.96 3.71
C ILE A 68 6.71 9.00 2.70
N ASP A 69 7.62 8.58 1.84
CA ASP A 69 8.42 9.47 1.03
C ASP A 69 8.77 8.84 -0.32
N ILE A 70 9.50 9.59 -1.15
CA ILE A 70 10.02 9.13 -2.43
C ILE A 70 11.54 9.30 -2.41
N THR A 71 12.28 8.19 -2.54
CA THR A 71 13.76 8.22 -2.59
C THR A 71 14.26 8.90 -3.86
N GLU A 72 15.36 9.62 -3.75
CA GLU A 72 16.10 10.21 -4.88
C GLU A 72 16.66 9.13 -5.83
N ARG A 73 16.79 7.88 -5.33
CA ARG A 73 17.22 6.70 -6.09
C ARG A 73 16.07 5.97 -6.78
N ALA A 74 14.90 6.59 -6.87
CA ALA A 74 13.74 5.99 -7.50
C ALA A 74 14.04 5.53 -8.94
N GLU A 75 13.84 4.24 -9.20
CA GLU A 75 14.15 3.62 -10.48
C GLU A 75 12.97 3.78 -11.44
N ALA A 76 13.24 4.22 -12.67
CA ALA A 76 12.21 4.31 -13.70
C ALA A 76 11.73 2.92 -14.13
N GLY A 77 10.44 2.79 -14.37
CA GLY A 77 9.80 1.54 -14.77
C GLY A 77 8.58 1.77 -15.65
N ARG A 78 7.89 0.67 -15.97
CA ARG A 78 6.60 0.69 -16.66
C ARG A 78 5.66 -0.35 -16.08
N LEU A 79 4.38 -0.01 -15.98
CA LEU A 79 3.26 -0.93 -15.71
C LEU A 79 2.20 -0.67 -16.76
N ASP A 80 1.84 -1.68 -17.56
CA ASP A 80 0.80 -1.59 -18.60
C ASP A 80 0.98 -0.38 -19.54
N GLY A 81 2.22 -0.11 -19.95
CA GLY A 81 2.59 1.02 -20.79
C GLY A 81 2.58 2.39 -20.08
N ILE A 82 2.23 2.44 -18.80
CA ILE A 82 2.28 3.64 -17.96
C ILE A 82 3.68 3.78 -17.38
N GLU A 83 4.25 4.97 -17.48
CA GLU A 83 5.50 5.30 -16.82
C GLU A 83 5.34 5.21 -15.30
N THR A 84 6.26 4.48 -14.66
CA THR A 84 6.28 4.31 -13.22
C THR A 84 7.65 4.61 -12.63
N ALA A 85 7.68 4.80 -11.31
CA ALA A 85 8.91 4.86 -10.55
C ALA A 85 8.82 3.91 -9.35
N ASN A 86 9.82 3.07 -9.18
CA ASN A 86 10.02 2.27 -7.99
C ASN A 86 10.86 3.07 -7.00
N GLY A 87 10.20 3.76 -6.08
CA GLY A 87 10.89 4.66 -5.16
C GLY A 87 10.10 5.07 -3.93
N ILE A 88 8.98 4.40 -3.63
CA ILE A 88 8.24 4.68 -2.40
C ILE A 88 9.08 4.17 -1.23
N SER A 89 9.37 5.05 -0.28
CA SER A 89 10.29 4.80 0.82
C SER A 89 9.75 5.38 2.14
N LEU A 90 10.53 5.21 3.20
CA LEU A 90 10.38 5.92 4.47
C LEU A 90 11.60 6.79 4.67
N ALA A 91 11.41 8.02 5.15
CA ALA A 91 12.49 8.94 5.47
C ALA A 91 12.40 9.47 6.91
N SER A 92 13.54 9.59 7.58
CA SER A 92 13.64 10.12 8.96
C SER A 92 13.29 11.60 9.07
N LYS A 93 13.32 12.35 7.96
CA LYS A 93 12.96 13.77 7.87
C LYS A 93 12.07 14.02 6.65
N ALA A 94 10.98 14.74 6.88
CA ALA A 94 10.06 15.13 5.82
C ALA A 94 10.70 16.15 4.87
N ARG A 95 10.33 16.04 3.59
CA ARG A 95 10.61 17.01 2.52
C ARG A 95 9.35 17.19 1.68
N ASP A 96 9.47 17.96 0.60
CA ASP A 96 8.41 18.11 -0.41
C ASP A 96 7.99 16.77 -1.02
N THR A 97 8.91 15.82 -1.17
CA THR A 97 8.65 14.43 -1.61
C THR A 97 7.85 13.60 -0.59
N SER A 98 7.72 14.07 0.65
CA SER A 98 6.95 13.40 1.71
C SER A 98 5.51 13.91 1.81
N GLY A 99 5.13 14.84 0.94
CA GLY A 99 3.79 15.40 0.86
C GLY A 99 2.87 14.56 -0.04
N TRP A 100 1.68 14.26 0.46
CA TRP A 100 0.65 13.46 -0.20
C TRP A 100 -0.70 14.15 -0.18
N GLN A 101 -1.51 13.97 -1.22
CA GLN A 101 -2.91 14.35 -1.27
C GLN A 101 -3.77 13.11 -1.40
N PHE A 102 -4.93 13.14 -0.76
CA PHE A 102 -5.99 12.16 -0.99
C PHE A 102 -6.96 12.74 -2.02
N VAL A 103 -7.10 12.07 -3.15
CA VAL A 103 -8.01 12.46 -4.24
C VAL A 103 -9.16 11.48 -4.26
N GLU A 104 -10.37 11.95 -3.95
CA GLU A 104 -11.58 11.12 -3.94
C GLU A 104 -12.11 10.95 -5.37
N THR A 105 -12.37 9.71 -5.79
CA THR A 105 -12.90 9.35 -7.11
C THR A 105 -14.18 8.51 -6.98
N GLU A 106 -14.75 8.09 -8.10
CA GLU A 106 -15.85 7.11 -8.11
C GLU A 106 -15.42 5.71 -7.64
N HIS A 107 -14.13 5.38 -7.72
CA HIS A 107 -13.60 4.03 -7.42
C HIS A 107 -12.84 3.96 -6.08
N GLY A 108 -12.90 5.00 -5.25
CA GLY A 108 -12.14 5.11 -4.00
C GLY A 108 -11.18 6.29 -4.02
N TYR A 109 -10.10 6.21 -3.26
CA TYR A 109 -9.11 7.30 -3.16
C TYR A 109 -7.83 6.98 -3.91
N LEU A 110 -7.27 7.98 -4.57
CA LEU A 110 -5.87 7.97 -5.00
C LEU A 110 -5.01 8.62 -3.90
N VAL A 111 -3.79 8.12 -3.73
CA VAL A 111 -2.76 8.79 -2.93
C VAL A 111 -1.76 9.43 -3.89
N ARG A 112 -1.82 10.75 -4.02
CA ARG A 112 -1.10 11.54 -5.02
C ARG A 112 0.06 12.29 -4.39
N ALA A 113 1.25 12.23 -4.99
CA ALA A 113 2.38 13.03 -4.54
C ALA A 113 2.07 14.53 -4.69
N ALA A 114 2.25 15.29 -3.61
CA ALA A 114 1.94 16.72 -3.55
C ALA A 114 3.11 17.62 -3.99
N GLY A 115 4.33 17.09 -3.96
CA GLY A 115 5.56 17.84 -4.21
C GLY A 115 6.67 17.00 -4.85
N GLY A 116 7.85 17.61 -4.99
CA GLY A 116 9.02 16.99 -5.61
C GLY A 116 8.89 16.69 -7.10
N LYS A 117 9.89 15.97 -7.63
CA LYS A 117 9.98 15.54 -9.04
C LYS A 117 8.76 14.73 -9.51
N TYR A 118 8.10 14.03 -8.59
CA TYR A 118 6.97 13.16 -8.88
C TYR A 118 5.61 13.79 -8.56
N LYS A 119 5.54 15.12 -8.34
CA LYS A 119 4.29 15.84 -8.10
C LYS A 119 3.22 15.42 -9.12
N GLY A 120 2.04 15.05 -8.62
CA GLY A 120 0.90 14.61 -9.43
C GLY A 120 0.86 13.11 -9.73
N TRP A 121 1.94 12.37 -9.48
CA TRP A 121 1.96 10.91 -9.63
C TRP A 121 1.21 10.24 -8.48
N VAL A 122 0.68 9.05 -8.72
CA VAL A 122 -0.18 8.34 -7.75
C VAL A 122 0.42 7.00 -7.35
N ILE A 123 0.19 6.59 -6.11
CA ILE A 123 0.64 5.27 -5.64
C ILE A 123 -0.24 4.18 -6.26
N ALA A 124 0.41 3.30 -7.01
CA ALA A 124 -0.16 2.18 -7.74
C ALA A 124 0.36 0.84 -7.21
N ARG A 125 -0.38 -0.22 -7.51
CA ARG A 125 0.02 -1.61 -7.28
C ARG A 125 0.51 -2.24 -8.57
N ASP A 126 1.65 -2.91 -8.48
CA ASP A 126 2.24 -3.77 -9.51
C ASP A 126 1.76 -5.22 -9.30
N ASP A 127 0.72 -5.63 -10.02
CA ASP A 127 0.15 -6.98 -9.92
C ASP A 127 1.12 -8.09 -10.38
N SER A 128 2.19 -7.73 -11.11
CA SER A 128 3.23 -8.67 -11.51
C SER A 128 4.23 -8.98 -10.40
N ALA A 129 4.26 -8.18 -9.33
CA ALA A 129 5.17 -8.39 -8.20
C ALA A 129 4.99 -9.79 -7.60
N LYS A 130 6.08 -10.38 -7.11
CA LYS A 130 6.04 -11.69 -6.46
C LYS A 130 5.82 -11.51 -4.97
N THR A 131 4.92 -12.32 -4.41
CA THR A 131 4.74 -12.41 -2.97
C THR A 131 5.89 -13.19 -2.33
N ARG A 132 6.14 -12.91 -1.05
CA ARG A 132 7.08 -13.65 -0.21
C ARG A 132 6.55 -13.71 1.23
N PRO A 133 6.94 -14.72 2.01
CA PRO A 133 6.66 -14.72 3.44
C PRO A 133 7.45 -13.61 4.16
N GLU A 134 6.88 -13.10 5.25
CA GLU A 134 7.47 -12.19 6.22
C GLU A 134 7.21 -12.77 7.62
N GLY A 135 8.09 -13.68 8.06
CA GLY A 135 7.82 -14.52 9.22
C GLY A 135 6.83 -15.66 8.93
N PRO A 136 6.33 -16.36 9.96
CA PRO A 136 5.61 -17.61 9.79
C PRO A 136 4.16 -17.46 9.29
N ASN A 137 3.53 -16.31 9.53
CA ASN A 137 2.08 -16.14 9.41
C ASN A 137 1.69 -14.90 8.59
N LEU A 138 2.58 -14.39 7.73
CA LEU A 138 2.32 -13.20 6.95
C LEU A 138 2.93 -13.33 5.56
N THR A 139 2.13 -13.05 4.54
CA THR A 139 2.59 -12.84 3.17
C THR A 139 2.64 -11.35 2.85
N VAL A 140 3.75 -10.92 2.25
CA VAL A 140 3.95 -9.54 1.80
C VAL A 140 4.42 -9.51 0.34
N THR A 141 4.35 -8.34 -0.27
CA THR A 141 4.88 -8.08 -1.62
C THR A 141 5.38 -6.63 -1.74
N PRO A 142 6.53 -6.38 -2.38
CA PRO A 142 7.02 -5.03 -2.70
C PRO A 142 6.32 -4.50 -3.96
N ALA A 143 4.99 -4.44 -3.95
CA ALA A 143 4.17 -4.14 -5.12
C ALA A 143 3.90 -2.64 -5.33
N LEU A 144 4.25 -1.76 -4.39
CA LEU A 144 3.93 -0.34 -4.54
C LEU A 144 4.88 0.35 -5.51
N ARG A 145 4.32 1.15 -6.42
CA ARG A 145 5.01 2.01 -7.38
C ARG A 145 4.36 3.38 -7.42
N LEU A 146 5.07 4.39 -7.88
CA LEU A 146 4.46 5.63 -8.35
C LEU A 146 4.10 5.49 -9.82
N ALA A 147 2.88 5.80 -10.20
CA ALA A 147 2.42 5.83 -11.58
C ALA A 147 2.16 7.26 -12.03
N ARG A 148 2.61 7.61 -13.24
CA ARG A 148 2.45 8.97 -13.80
C ARG A 148 1.00 9.39 -14.03
N LYS A 149 0.09 8.42 -14.16
CA LYS A 149 -1.36 8.67 -14.23
C LYS A 149 -2.15 7.55 -13.54
N PRO A 150 -3.37 7.85 -13.07
CA PRO A 150 -4.22 6.84 -12.43
C PRO A 150 -4.59 5.68 -13.35
N THR A 151 -4.64 4.49 -12.77
CA THR A 151 -5.16 3.25 -13.34
C THR A 151 -6.11 2.60 -12.31
N ASN A 152 -6.74 1.47 -12.67
CA ASN A 152 -7.57 0.73 -11.71
C ASN A 152 -6.77 0.36 -10.44
N ASN A 153 -5.50 0.00 -10.61
CA ASN A 153 -4.60 -0.41 -9.53
C ASN A 153 -4.06 0.74 -8.65
N CYS A 154 -4.63 1.94 -8.76
CA CYS A 154 -4.25 3.11 -7.96
C CYS A 154 -5.26 3.45 -6.85
N HIS A 155 -6.39 2.76 -6.76
CA HIS A 155 -7.47 3.11 -5.84
C HIS A 155 -7.37 2.38 -4.51
N TRP A 156 -7.65 3.12 -3.43
CA TRP A 156 -7.53 2.68 -2.05
C TRP A 156 -8.79 3.02 -1.26
N LYS A 157 -9.17 2.14 -0.34
CA LYS A 157 -10.15 2.43 0.71
C LYS A 157 -9.40 2.91 1.93
N LEU A 158 -9.83 4.06 2.45
CA LEU A 158 -9.27 4.68 3.64
C LEU A 158 -10.06 4.18 4.84
N ILE A 159 -9.39 3.60 5.83
CA ILE A 159 -10.04 3.11 7.05
C ILE A 159 -9.36 3.70 8.27
N LEU A 160 -9.96 4.75 8.84
CA LEU A 160 -9.53 5.25 10.14
C LEU A 160 -9.87 4.22 11.22
N THR A 161 -8.85 3.78 11.95
CA THR A 161 -8.97 2.88 13.11
C THR A 161 -8.52 3.61 14.39
N SER A 162 -8.69 2.98 15.55
CA SER A 162 -8.21 3.55 16.83
C SER A 162 -6.68 3.66 16.92
N LYS A 163 -5.94 2.92 16.09
CA LYS A 163 -4.47 2.95 16.04
C LYS A 163 -3.93 3.91 14.98
N GLY A 164 -4.71 4.28 13.98
CA GLY A 164 -4.29 5.09 12.85
C GLY A 164 -5.07 4.78 11.58
N LEU A 165 -4.70 5.43 10.48
CA LEU A 165 -5.23 5.14 9.15
C LEU A 165 -4.60 3.87 8.60
N VAL A 166 -5.41 3.06 7.94
CA VAL A 166 -5.00 1.92 7.12
C VAL A 166 -5.55 2.13 5.72
N LEU A 167 -4.80 1.71 4.71
CA LEU A 167 -5.20 1.72 3.30
C LEU A 167 -5.34 0.29 2.78
N GLU A 168 -6.53 -0.01 2.28
CA GLU A 168 -6.87 -1.30 1.68
C GLU A 168 -6.95 -1.15 0.16
N ALA A 169 -6.35 -2.10 -0.56
CA ALA A 169 -6.42 -2.18 -2.01
C ALA A 169 -7.84 -2.56 -2.45
N LEU A 170 -8.41 -1.79 -3.39
CA LEU A 170 -9.78 -1.98 -3.88
C LEU A 170 -9.89 -2.82 -5.16
N SER A 171 -8.77 -3.27 -5.72
CA SER A 171 -8.77 -3.97 -7.01
C SER A 171 -7.47 -4.72 -7.28
N GLY A 172 -7.52 -5.55 -8.32
CA GLY A 172 -6.36 -6.24 -8.88
C GLY A 172 -6.03 -7.51 -8.12
N LYS A 173 -4.84 -8.06 -8.37
CA LYS A 173 -4.36 -9.30 -7.73
C LYS A 173 -4.35 -9.22 -6.20
N TYR A 174 -4.16 -8.01 -5.66
CA TYR A 174 -4.00 -7.75 -4.24
C TYR A 174 -5.20 -7.03 -3.61
N GLU A 175 -6.39 -7.15 -4.18
CA GLU A 175 -7.61 -6.65 -3.54
C GLU A 175 -7.72 -7.19 -2.10
N GLY A 176 -8.10 -6.30 -1.16
CA GLY A 176 -8.17 -6.60 0.28
C GLY A 176 -6.82 -6.55 1.01
N TRP A 177 -5.70 -6.32 0.32
CA TRP A 177 -4.39 -6.21 0.98
C TRP A 177 -4.12 -4.78 1.48
N PHE A 178 -3.23 -4.65 2.46
CA PHE A 178 -2.99 -3.41 3.19
C PHE A 178 -1.56 -2.93 3.05
N TRP A 179 -1.35 -1.62 3.09
CA TRP A 179 0.02 -1.09 3.18
C TRP A 179 0.70 -1.62 4.45
N ASP A 180 2.01 -1.86 4.37
CA ASP A 180 2.83 -2.29 5.50
C ASP A 180 4.20 -1.61 5.46
N PHE A 181 4.64 -1.10 6.62
CA PHE A 181 5.92 -0.45 6.84
C PHE A 181 6.84 -1.26 7.77
N GLY A 182 6.50 -2.53 8.03
CA GLY A 182 7.19 -3.40 8.95
C GLY A 182 8.47 -4.05 8.42
N GLY A 183 8.82 -3.83 7.15
CA GLY A 183 9.92 -4.51 6.47
C GLY A 183 11.27 -4.43 7.18
N GLY A 184 12.07 -5.48 6.99
CA GLY A 184 13.38 -5.67 7.62
C GLY A 184 14.55 -4.96 6.94
N ASP A 185 14.37 -4.28 5.81
CA ASP A 185 15.50 -3.77 5.03
C ASP A 185 16.21 -2.62 5.75
N PRO A 186 17.56 -2.57 5.76
CA PRO A 186 18.28 -1.52 6.47
C PRO A 186 18.01 -0.13 5.89
N SER A 187 18.15 0.91 6.72
CA SER A 187 18.20 2.28 6.25
C SER A 187 19.57 2.60 5.66
N HIS A 188 19.63 3.66 4.85
CA HIS A 188 20.87 4.26 4.38
C HIS A 188 20.76 5.79 4.39
N GLU A 189 21.90 6.46 4.41
CA GLU A 189 21.96 7.92 4.28
C GLU A 189 21.70 8.34 2.82
N GLU A 190 20.79 9.30 2.66
CA GLU A 190 20.47 9.93 1.39
C GLU A 190 20.22 11.42 1.64
N SER A 191 21.10 12.28 1.10
CA SER A 191 20.93 13.73 1.17
C SER A 191 20.72 14.29 2.59
N GLY A 192 21.40 13.74 3.61
CA GLY A 192 21.38 14.25 5.00
C GLY A 192 20.21 13.77 5.87
N ARG A 193 19.61 12.65 5.48
CA ARG A 193 18.55 11.95 6.21
C ARG A 193 18.68 10.44 5.97
N GLU A 194 18.27 9.66 6.94
CA GLU A 194 18.11 8.22 6.76
C GLU A 194 16.85 7.92 5.93
N VAL A 195 16.99 7.00 4.98
CA VAL A 195 15.94 6.51 4.07
C VAL A 195 15.92 4.97 4.08
N ALA A 196 14.74 4.38 4.06
CA ALA A 196 14.54 2.93 4.01
C ALA A 196 13.46 2.53 3.00
N ILE A 197 13.74 1.56 2.13
CA ILE A 197 12.79 1.05 1.13
C ILE A 197 11.99 -0.09 1.77
N ASN A 198 11.13 0.24 2.74
CA ASN A 198 10.33 -0.73 3.50
C ASN A 198 8.84 -0.50 3.35
N VAL A 199 8.39 -0.09 2.16
CA VAL A 199 6.96 0.08 1.90
C VAL A 199 6.45 -1.11 1.10
N LEU A 200 5.71 -1.97 1.78
CA LEU A 200 5.19 -3.23 1.29
C LEU A 200 3.66 -3.21 1.23
N LEU A 201 3.11 -4.28 0.65
CA LEU A 201 1.71 -4.62 0.72
C LEU A 201 1.59 -5.99 1.41
N ALA A 202 0.75 -6.08 2.43
CA ALA A 202 0.55 -7.25 3.28
C ALA A 202 -0.86 -7.82 3.13
N GLU A 203 -0.99 -9.15 3.17
CA GLU A 203 -2.28 -9.83 2.98
C GLU A 203 -3.31 -9.56 4.08
N LYS A 204 -2.89 -8.96 5.20
CA LYS A 204 -3.74 -8.57 6.33
C LYS A 204 -3.12 -7.40 7.10
N VAL A 205 -3.91 -6.75 7.93
CA VAL A 205 -3.45 -5.65 8.78
C VAL A 205 -2.48 -6.18 9.83
N VAL A 206 -1.32 -5.53 9.94
CA VAL A 206 -0.29 -5.79 10.94
C VAL A 206 0.10 -4.49 11.66
N ALA A 207 0.98 -4.58 12.66
CA ALA A 207 1.45 -3.40 13.39
C ALA A 207 2.01 -2.31 12.43
N GLY A 208 2.77 -2.74 11.41
CA GLY A 208 3.31 -1.86 10.39
C GLY A 208 2.29 -1.27 9.42
N SER A 209 1.00 -1.62 9.47
CA SER A 209 0.00 -1.09 8.54
C SER A 209 -0.58 0.27 8.93
N TYR A 210 -0.41 0.68 10.17
CA TYR A 210 -1.06 1.88 10.70
C TYR A 210 -0.17 3.12 10.53
N PHE A 211 -0.76 4.21 10.05
CA PHE A 211 -0.07 5.50 9.94
C PHE A 211 -0.95 6.69 10.33
N ALA A 212 -0.30 7.74 10.81
CA ALA A 212 -0.90 9.02 11.13
C ALA A 212 -0.90 9.91 9.89
N VAL A 213 -1.98 10.68 9.74
CA VAL A 213 -2.11 11.72 8.70
C VAL A 213 -2.06 13.08 9.38
N LYS A 214 -1.17 13.96 8.93
CA LYS A 214 -1.04 15.33 9.44
C LYS A 214 -0.93 16.31 8.29
N PRO A 215 -1.39 17.57 8.43
CA PRO A 215 -1.08 18.62 7.46
C PRO A 215 0.43 18.69 7.20
N ALA A 216 0.82 18.76 5.92
CA ALA A 216 2.19 19.09 5.56
C ALA A 216 2.43 20.56 5.91
N LYS A 217 3.48 20.82 6.69
CA LYS A 217 3.90 22.18 7.05
C LYS A 217 4.97 22.67 6.09
#